data_AF-A0A962YEA9-F1
#
_entry.id   AF-A0A962YEA9-F1
#
_cell.length_a   1.000
_cell.length_b   1.000
_cell.length_c   1.000
_cell.angle_alpha   90.00
_cell.angle_beta   90.00
_cell.angle_gamma   90.00
#
_symmetry.space_group_name_H-M   'P 1'
#
loop_
_entity.id
_entity.type
_entity.pdbx_description
1 polymer ?
#
loop_
_entity_poly.entity_id
_entity_poly.type
_entity_poly.pdbx_seq_one_letter_code
_entity_poly.pdbx_strand_id
1 'polypeptide(L)'
;MENVNLYIKKLVEEVWQDDKKYDGNYKKIIKLLNKELKNNPDDITTLTNLGGAYCDTGKYKEAQRLLRKAIELGSKDKNTYFNLGVALINSETQEEHKVYFEKAYKLKENELTYEAYIDFQGY
;
A
#
# COMPACT_ATOMS: atom_id res chain seq x y z
N MET A 1 -12.84 18.96 7.53
CA MET A 1 -12.17 18.52 6.28
C MET A 1 -12.03 17.02 6.38
N GLU A 2 -12.67 16.29 5.49
CA GLU A 2 -12.63 14.82 5.44
C GLU A 2 -11.17 14.35 5.30
N ASN A 3 -10.74 13.40 6.13
CA ASN A 3 -9.35 12.93 6.15
C ASN A 3 -9.02 12.32 4.78
N VAL A 4 -8.00 12.84 4.08
CA VAL A 4 -7.62 12.41 2.72
C VAL A 4 -7.41 10.90 2.61
N ASN A 5 -6.96 10.26 3.68
CA ASN A 5 -6.75 8.82 3.73
C ASN A 5 -8.06 8.03 3.79
N LEU A 6 -9.09 8.52 4.50
CA LEU A 6 -10.42 7.92 4.45
C LEU A 6 -11.02 8.04 3.04
N TYR A 7 -10.77 9.15 2.36
CA TYR A 7 -11.20 9.32 0.98
C TYR A 7 -10.46 8.38 0.02
N ILE A 8 -9.16 8.14 0.23
CA ILE A 8 -8.38 7.15 -0.53
C ILE A 8 -8.96 5.75 -0.36
N LYS A 9 -9.30 5.34 0.87
CA LYS A 9 -9.93 4.03 1.12
C LYS A 9 -11.23 3.87 0.34
N LYS A 10 -12.09 4.88 0.36
CA LYS A 10 -13.32 4.88 -0.45
C LYS A 10 -13.03 4.71 -1.95
N LEU A 11 -12.00 5.37 -2.48
CA LEU A 11 -11.61 5.20 -3.88
C LEU A 11 -11.12 3.79 -4.20
N VAL A 12 -10.39 3.15 -3.28
CA VAL A 12 -9.95 1.76 -3.40
C VAL A 12 -11.15 0.80 -3.36
N GLU A 13 -12.08 1.00 -2.41
CA GLU A 13 -13.32 0.22 -2.33
C GLU A 13 -14.16 0.31 -3.61
N GLU A 14 -14.23 1.50 -4.22
CA GLU A 14 -14.90 1.68 -5.51
C GLU A 14 -14.22 0.91 -6.65
N VAL A 15 -12.89 0.72 -6.61
CA VAL A 15 -12.19 -0.12 -7.58
C VAL A 15 -12.55 -1.58 -7.39
N TRP A 16 -12.61 -2.07 -6.15
CA TRP A 16 -13.01 -3.46 -5.88
C TRP A 16 -14.43 -3.80 -6.32
N GLN A 17 -15.30 -2.79 -6.47
CA GLN A 17 -16.68 -2.97 -6.93
C GLN A 17 -16.86 -2.83 -8.45
N ASP A 18 -15.95 -2.12 -9.13
CA ASP A 18 -16.04 -1.83 -10.56
C ASP A 18 -14.65 -1.62 -11.17
N ASP A 19 -14.14 -2.65 -11.84
CA ASP A 19 -12.84 -2.63 -12.52
C ASP A 19 -12.71 -1.46 -13.52
N LYS A 20 -13.82 -0.95 -14.08
CA LYS A 20 -13.77 0.21 -15.00
C LYS A 20 -13.26 1.47 -14.31
N LYS A 21 -13.32 1.54 -12.99
CA LYS A 21 -12.82 2.66 -12.19
C LYS A 21 -11.34 2.55 -11.87
N TYR A 22 -10.71 1.39 -12.10
CA TYR A 22 -9.33 1.09 -11.71
C TYR A 22 -8.36 2.21 -12.15
N ASP A 23 -8.28 2.49 -13.46
CA ASP A 23 -7.32 3.47 -14.00
C ASP A 23 -7.56 4.89 -13.47
N GLY A 24 -8.84 5.31 -13.43
CA GLY A 24 -9.23 6.63 -12.99
C GLY A 24 -8.98 6.87 -11.50
N ASN A 25 -9.35 5.90 -10.67
CA ASN A 25 -9.24 5.99 -9.22
C ASN A 25 -7.78 5.88 -8.78
N TYR A 26 -6.99 4.94 -9.29
CA TYR A 26 -5.57 4.85 -8.92
C TYR A 26 -4.76 6.05 -9.39
N LYS A 27 -5.07 6.64 -10.56
CA LYS A 27 -4.47 7.92 -10.98
C LYS A 27 -4.76 9.04 -9.98
N LYS A 28 -5.98 9.08 -9.42
CA LYS A 28 -6.39 10.07 -8.41
C LYS A 28 -5.71 9.82 -7.07
N ILE A 29 -5.71 8.57 -6.60
CA ILE A 29 -5.07 8.12 -5.35
C ILE A 29 -3.58 8.50 -5.35
N ILE A 30 -2.85 8.11 -6.39
CA ILE A 30 -1.41 8.39 -6.52
C ILE A 30 -1.14 9.90 -6.55
N LYS A 31 -2.00 10.69 -7.21
CA LYS A 31 -1.86 12.16 -7.22
C LYS A 31 -2.04 12.77 -5.83
N LEU A 32 -3.04 12.30 -5.07
CA LEU A 32 -3.28 12.76 -3.70
C LEU A 32 -2.12 12.40 -2.78
N LEU A 33 -1.69 11.14 -2.80
CA LEU A 33 -0.61 10.64 -1.96
C LEU A 33 0.74 11.30 -2.26
N ASN A 34 1.06 11.56 -3.53
CA ASN A 34 2.27 12.32 -3.87
C ASN A 34 2.23 13.77 -3.35
N LYS A 35 1.04 14.38 -3.29
CA LYS A 35 0.88 15.71 -2.70
C LYS A 35 1.11 15.66 -1.18
N GLU A 36 0.53 14.69 -0.49
CA GLU A 36 0.75 14.48 0.95
C GLU A 36 2.23 14.21 1.25
N LEU A 37 2.86 13.33 0.47
CA LEU A 37 4.27 12.98 0.63
C LEU A 37 5.20 14.18 0.40
N LYS A 38 4.84 15.09 -0.50
CA LYS A 38 5.61 16.33 -0.70
C LYS A 38 5.56 17.25 0.53
N ASN A 39 4.42 17.28 1.23
CA ASN A 39 4.24 18.09 2.43
C ASN A 39 4.88 17.44 3.67
N ASN A 40 4.79 16.10 3.77
CA ASN A 40 5.39 15.32 4.83
C ASN A 40 6.06 14.04 4.27
N PRO A 41 7.35 14.11 3.89
CA PRO A 41 8.06 13.00 3.23
C PRO A 41 8.23 11.75 4.08
N ASP A 42 8.07 11.87 5.40
CA ASP A 42 8.28 10.80 6.38
C ASP A 42 6.96 10.37 7.05
N ASP A 43 5.81 10.80 6.51
CA ASP A 43 4.52 10.32 7.00
C ASP A 43 4.32 8.83 6.69
N ILE A 44 4.34 8.01 7.74
CA ILE A 44 4.22 6.53 7.64
C ILE A 44 2.92 6.11 6.96
N THR A 45 1.81 6.80 7.22
CA THR A 45 0.50 6.50 6.63
C THR A 45 0.53 6.70 5.12
N THR A 46 1.05 7.85 4.68
CA THR A 46 1.20 8.21 3.25
C THR A 46 2.17 7.27 2.54
N LEU A 47 3.32 6.95 3.16
CA LEU A 47 4.28 5.99 2.61
C LEU A 47 3.64 4.61 2.43
N THR A 48 2.85 4.15 3.42
CA THR A 48 2.12 2.88 3.35
C THR A 48 1.09 2.86 2.23
N ASN A 49 0.24 3.89 2.15
CA ASN A 49 -0.80 3.98 1.14
C ASN A 49 -0.25 4.15 -0.28
N LEU A 50 0.83 4.92 -0.44
CA LEU A 50 1.47 5.06 -1.76
C LEU A 50 2.20 3.79 -2.17
N GLY A 51 2.80 3.08 -1.20
CA GLY A 51 3.33 1.74 -1.40
C GLY A 51 2.25 0.77 -1.88
N GLY A 52 1.10 0.74 -1.20
CA GLY A 52 -0.06 -0.05 -1.62
C GLY A 52 -0.51 0.28 -3.05
N ALA A 53 -0.67 1.57 -3.37
CA ALA A 53 -1.12 1.99 -4.70
C ALA A 53 -0.12 1.62 -5.81
N TYR A 54 1.17 1.59 -5.48
CA TYR A 54 2.20 1.10 -6.39
C TYR A 54 2.19 -0.42 -6.52
N CYS A 55 1.86 -1.19 -5.48
CA CYS A 55 1.59 -2.62 -5.64
C CYS A 55 0.41 -2.84 -6.60
N ASP A 56 -0.70 -2.16 -6.36
CA ASP A 56 -1.92 -2.34 -7.16
C ASP A 56 -1.70 -1.97 -8.62
N THR A 57 -0.80 -1.03 -8.91
CA THR A 57 -0.46 -0.55 -10.27
C THR A 57 0.80 -1.18 -10.87
N GLY A 58 1.31 -2.26 -10.28
CA GLY A 58 2.43 -3.05 -10.83
C GLY A 58 3.82 -2.43 -10.65
N LYS A 59 3.94 -1.33 -9.89
CA LYS A 59 5.20 -0.62 -9.60
C LYS A 59 5.87 -1.17 -8.35
N TYR A 60 6.17 -2.47 -8.37
CA TYR A 60 6.60 -3.20 -7.18
C TYR A 60 7.92 -2.70 -6.59
N LYS A 61 8.89 -2.30 -7.42
CA LYS A 61 10.19 -1.79 -6.94
C LYS A 61 10.02 -0.47 -6.19
N GLU A 62 9.19 0.43 -6.70
CA GLU A 62 8.86 1.70 -6.04
C GLU A 62 8.07 1.46 -4.76
N ALA A 63 7.13 0.51 -4.76
CA ALA A 63 6.40 0.11 -3.57
C ALA A 63 7.34 -0.38 -2.46
N GLN A 64 8.25 -1.31 -2.77
CA GLN A 64 9.23 -1.82 -1.80
C GLN A 64 10.05 -0.70 -1.16
N ARG A 65 10.54 0.26 -1.96
CA ARG A 65 11.32 1.40 -1.44
C ARG A 65 10.53 2.21 -0.43
N LEU A 66 9.26 2.53 -0.71
CA LEU A 66 8.43 3.33 0.19
C LEU A 66 8.05 2.55 1.46
N LEU A 67 7.72 1.27 1.32
CA LEU A 67 7.30 0.43 2.42
C LEU A 67 8.46 0.11 3.37
N ARG A 68 9.67 -0.14 2.83
CA ARG A 68 10.89 -0.28 3.64
C ARG A 68 11.20 1.01 4.38
N LYS A 69 11.08 2.17 3.74
CA LYS A 69 11.22 3.48 4.42
C LYS A 69 10.22 3.63 5.56
N ALA A 70 8.95 3.28 5.37
CA ALA A 70 7.95 3.31 6.44
C ALA A 70 8.33 2.40 7.63
N ILE A 71 8.90 1.22 7.35
CA ILE A 71 9.41 0.30 8.39
C ILE A 71 10.62 0.91 9.12
N GLU A 72 11.57 1.50 8.41
CA GLU A 72 12.74 2.18 8.98
C GLU A 72 12.34 3.34 9.90
N LEU A 73 11.27 4.06 9.55
CA LEU A 73 10.66 5.10 10.37
C LEU A 73 9.85 4.58 11.56
N GLY A 74 9.76 3.25 11.72
CA GLY A 74 9.13 2.62 12.89
C GLY A 74 7.67 2.22 12.68
N SER A 75 7.23 1.96 11.44
CA SER A 75 5.87 1.48 11.19
C SER A 75 5.54 0.23 12.00
N LYS A 76 4.39 0.29 12.67
CA LYS A 76 3.72 -0.82 13.38
C LYS A 76 2.38 -1.17 12.74
N ASP A 77 2.12 -0.64 11.54
CA ASP A 77 0.87 -0.89 10.81
C ASP A 77 0.97 -2.23 10.05
N LYS A 78 -0.02 -3.10 10.25
CA LYS A 78 -0.19 -4.35 9.52
C LYS A 78 -0.05 -4.14 8.00
N ASN A 79 -0.69 -3.09 7.46
CA ASN A 79 -0.77 -2.87 6.02
C ASN A 79 0.59 -2.52 5.40
N THR A 80 1.50 -1.88 6.14
CA THR A 80 2.88 -1.65 5.67
C THR A 80 3.59 -2.98 5.36
N TYR A 81 3.48 -3.95 6.26
CA TYR A 81 4.15 -5.25 6.10
C TYR A 81 3.43 -6.14 5.09
N PHE A 82 2.10 -6.11 5.08
CA PHE A 82 1.30 -6.85 4.10
C PHE A 82 1.62 -6.37 2.68
N ASN A 83 1.56 -5.06 2.43
CA ASN A 83 1.85 -4.48 1.11
C ASN A 83 3.29 -4.74 0.68
N LEU A 84 4.25 -4.84 1.63
CA LEU A 84 5.63 -5.21 1.31
C LEU A 84 5.70 -6.67 0.88
N GLY A 85 4.96 -7.57 1.55
CA GLY A 85 4.79 -8.95 1.09
C GLY A 85 4.24 -9.03 -0.33
N VAL A 86 3.20 -8.26 -0.65
CA VAL A 86 2.63 -8.16 -2.02
C VAL A 86 3.66 -7.61 -3.02
N ALA A 87 4.42 -6.59 -2.64
CA ALA A 87 5.44 -6.02 -3.52
C ALA A 87 6.60 -6.99 -3.78
N LEU A 88 6.96 -7.81 -2.80
CA LEU A 88 8.03 -8.81 -2.91
C LEU A 88 7.59 -9.99 -3.76
N ILE A 89 6.40 -10.53 -3.52
CA ILE A 89 5.90 -11.72 -4.20
C ILE A 89 5.70 -11.50 -5.71
N ASN A 90 5.30 -10.28 -6.10
CA ASN A 90 5.12 -9.89 -7.50
C ASN A 90 6.37 -9.26 -8.13
N SER A 91 7.47 -9.14 -7.38
CA SER A 91 8.77 -8.75 -7.92
C SER A 91 9.64 -9.99 -8.15
N GLU A 92 10.45 -10.01 -9.20
CA GLU A 92 11.34 -11.14 -9.56
C GLU A 92 12.44 -11.45 -8.53
N THR A 93 12.48 -10.74 -7.38
CA THR A 93 13.42 -11.01 -6.31
C THR A 93 12.86 -12.08 -5.37
N GLN A 94 13.53 -13.24 -5.28
CA GLN A 94 13.21 -14.32 -4.34
C GLN A 94 13.50 -13.93 -2.88
N GLU A 95 12.85 -12.89 -2.37
CA GLU A 95 12.80 -12.67 -0.93
C GLU A 95 11.69 -13.52 -0.31
N GLU A 96 11.91 -13.94 0.94
CA GLU A 96 10.93 -14.69 1.75
C GLU A 96 9.74 -13.78 2.16
N HIS A 97 8.92 -13.37 1.19
CA HIS A 97 7.68 -12.58 1.40
C HIS A 97 6.81 -13.11 2.56
N LYS A 98 6.84 -14.42 2.82
CA LYS A 98 6.19 -15.10 3.94
C LYS A 98 6.49 -14.44 5.29
N VAL A 99 7.74 -14.04 5.54
CA VAL A 99 8.13 -13.40 6.81
C VAL A 99 7.38 -12.08 7.05
N TYR A 100 7.09 -11.34 5.97
CA TYR A 100 6.39 -10.07 6.03
C TYR A 100 4.89 -10.25 6.22
N PHE A 101 4.28 -11.25 5.58
CA PHE A 101 2.90 -11.62 5.86
C PHE A 101 2.71 -12.12 7.30
N GLU A 102 3.58 -13.01 7.79
CA GLU A 102 3.55 -13.47 9.17
C GLU A 102 3.67 -12.33 10.18
N LYS A 103 4.53 -11.34 9.88
CA LYS A 103 4.66 -10.14 10.72
C LYS A 103 3.40 -9.27 10.64
N ALA A 104 2.83 -9.08 9.44
CA ALA A 104 1.60 -8.32 9.25
C ALA A 104 0.45 -8.89 10.11
N TYR A 105 0.24 -10.20 10.09
CA TYR A 105 -0.84 -10.86 10.85
C TYR A 105 -0.67 -10.79 12.38
N LYS A 106 0.49 -10.38 12.89
CA LYS A 106 0.73 -10.13 14.32
C LYS A 106 0.49 -8.66 14.73
N LEU A 107 0.26 -7.77 13.76
CA LEU A 107 0.10 -6.34 13.96
C LEU A 107 -1.36 -5.91 13.77
N LYS A 108 -1.67 -4.70 14.23
CA LYS A 108 -2.98 -4.07 14.01
C LYS A 108 -2.93 -3.20 12.77
N GLU A 109 -4.01 -3.22 11.99
CA GLU A 109 -4.19 -2.29 10.89
C GLU A 109 -4.43 -0.87 11.41
N ASN A 110 -3.88 0.10 10.69
CA ASN A 110 -4.24 1.49 10.86
C ASN A 110 -5.55 1.77 10.09
N GLU A 111 -6.51 2.41 10.74
CA GLU A 111 -7.82 2.74 10.12
C GLU A 111 -7.71 3.59 8.84
N LEU A 112 -6.59 4.31 8.69
CA LEU A 112 -6.30 5.20 7.56
C LEU A 112 -5.53 4.52 6.42
N THR A 113 -5.14 3.26 6.57
CA THR A 113 -4.42 2.53 5.52
C THR A 113 -5.25 1.41 4.91
N TYR A 114 -4.74 0.82 3.82
CA TYR A 114 -5.40 -0.25 3.11
C TYR A 114 -4.40 -1.33 2.62
N GLU A 115 -4.91 -2.54 2.45
CA GLU A 115 -4.16 -3.68 1.88
C GLU A 115 -4.23 -3.63 0.35
N ALA A 116 -3.07 -3.75 -0.30
CA ALA A 116 -2.99 -3.94 -1.73
C ALA A 116 -3.65 -5.26 -2.14
N TYR A 117 -4.20 -5.30 -3.34
CA TYR A 117 -4.78 -6.51 -3.90
C TYR A 117 -3.69 -7.58 -4.10
N ILE A 118 -4.04 -8.82 -3.76
CA ILE A 118 -3.25 -10.00 -4.05
C ILE A 118 -4.18 -11.15 -4.45
N ASP A 119 -3.89 -11.79 -5.58
CA ASP A 119 -4.55 -13.02 -5.95
C ASP A 119 -3.84 -14.20 -5.29
N PHE A 120 -4.49 -14.83 -4.31
CA PHE A 120 -3.98 -16.01 -3.61
C PHE A 120 -4.14 -17.30 -4.43
N GLN A 121 -4.74 -17.30 -5.62
CA GLN A 121 -4.98 -18.51 -6.42
C GLN A 121 -3.70 -19.23 -6.91
N GLY A 122 -2.51 -18.72 -6.60
CA GLY A 122 -1.22 -19.24 -7.08
C GLY A 122 -0.18 -19.65 -6.02
N TYR A 123 -0.51 -19.68 -4.72
CA TYR A 123 0.44 -20.01 -3.64
C TYR A 123 0.02 -21.18 -2.76
#